data_AF-A0A379VV23-F1
#
_entry.id   AF-A0A379VV23-F1
#
_cell.length_a   1.000
_cell.length_b   1.000
_cell.length_c   1.000
_cell.angle_alpha   90.00
_cell.angle_beta   90.00
_cell.angle_gamma   90.00
#
_symmetry.space_group_name_H-M   'P 1'
#
loop_
_entity.id
_entity.type
_entity.pdbx_description
1 polymer ?
#
loop_
_entity_poly.entity_id
_entity_poly.type
_entity_poly.pdbx_seq_one_letter_code
_entity_poly.pdbx_strand_id
1 'polypeptide(L)'
;MLKLPDGTVKVLVEGLQRARISALSDNGEHFSAKAEYLDSPAIDEREQEVLVRTAISQFEGYIKLNKKIPPEVLTSLNSIDDPARLADTIAAHMPLKLADKQSVLEMSDVNERLEYLMAMMESEIDLLQVEKTHSQPREKADGEIPARVLSERANESDSERTWRDGRRAGRKRSAEA
;
A
#
# COMPACT_ATOMS: atom_id res chain seq x y z
N MET A 1 -32.23 -0.03 16.18
CA MET A 1 -32.69 -1.00 15.16
C MET A 1 -33.53 -0.27 14.14
N LEU A 2 -33.18 -0.39 12.86
CA LEU A 2 -33.99 0.12 11.76
C LEU A 2 -34.50 -1.07 10.96
N LYS A 3 -35.82 -1.20 10.82
CA LYS A 3 -36.44 -2.18 9.92
C LYS A 3 -36.56 -1.54 8.55
N LEU A 4 -35.92 -2.15 7.56
CA LEU A 4 -36.05 -1.76 6.17
C LEU A 4 -37.38 -2.28 5.61
N PRO A 5 -37.93 -1.63 4.58
CA PRO A 5 -39.22 -2.00 3.97
C PRO A 5 -39.22 -3.38 3.29
N ASP A 6 -38.06 -3.99 3.09
CA ASP A 6 -37.87 -5.35 2.58
C ASP A 6 -37.96 -6.43 3.69
N GLY A 7 -38.13 -6.03 4.95
CA GLY A 7 -38.15 -6.93 6.11
C GLY A 7 -36.79 -7.17 6.76
N THR A 8 -35.70 -6.61 6.21
CA THR A 8 -34.35 -6.73 6.77
C THR A 8 -34.20 -5.83 8.00
N VAL A 9 -33.53 -6.34 9.05
CA VAL A 9 -33.20 -5.55 10.24
C VAL A 9 -31.75 -5.08 10.16
N LYS A 10 -31.54 -3.76 10.13
CA LYS A 10 -30.20 -3.17 10.26
C LYS A 10 -29.90 -2.90 11.73
N VAL A 11 -28.82 -3.51 12.21
CA VAL A 11 -28.30 -3.35 13.58
C VAL A 11 -26.91 -2.72 13.50
N LEU A 12 -26.66 -1.74 14.37
CA LEU A 12 -25.33 -1.20 14.61
C LEU A 12 -24.81 -1.84 15.90
N VAL A 13 -23.60 -2.36 15.87
CA VAL A 13 -22.94 -3.00 17.01
C VAL A 13 -21.59 -2.36 17.26
N GLU A 14 -21.19 -2.33 18.51
CA GLU A 14 -19.88 -1.89 18.96
C GLU A 14 -19.26 -3.03 19.76
N GLY A 15 -18.02 -3.39 19.43
CA GLY A 15 -17.26 -4.38 20.19
C GLY A 15 -16.82 -3.78 21.51
N LEU A 16 -17.15 -4.43 22.63
CA LEU A 16 -16.80 -3.95 23.96
C LEU A 16 -15.50 -4.57 24.46
N GLN A 17 -15.41 -5.89 24.42
CA GLN A 17 -14.26 -6.63 24.92
C GLN A 17 -14.15 -7.99 24.23
N ARG A 18 -12.94 -8.50 24.14
CA ARG A 18 -12.66 -9.85 23.61
C ARG A 18 -13.00 -10.88 24.67
N ALA A 19 -13.55 -12.01 24.21
CA ALA A 19 -13.92 -13.10 25.09
C ALA A 19 -13.59 -14.45 24.45
N ARG A 20 -13.18 -15.40 25.28
CA ARG A 20 -12.99 -16.79 24.88
C ARG A 20 -14.27 -17.56 25.14
N ILE A 21 -14.78 -18.25 24.12
CA ILE A 21 -15.92 -19.16 24.27
C ILE A 21 -15.42 -20.45 24.94
N SER A 22 -15.97 -20.78 26.11
CA SER A 22 -15.64 -22.02 26.84
C SER A 22 -16.64 -23.15 26.55
N ALA A 23 -17.88 -22.81 26.19
CA ALA A 23 -18.87 -23.77 25.73
C ALA A 23 -19.84 -23.11 24.75
N LEU A 24 -20.23 -23.83 23.70
CA LEU A 24 -21.22 -23.42 22.71
C LEU A 24 -22.37 -24.44 22.69
N SER A 25 -23.60 -23.95 22.72
CA SER A 25 -24.82 -24.76 22.60
C SER A 25 -25.69 -24.23 21.47
N ASP A 26 -26.17 -25.13 20.62
CA ASP A 26 -27.10 -24.84 19.54
C ASP A 26 -28.45 -25.50 19.87
N ASN A 27 -29.51 -24.71 19.88
CA ASN A 27 -30.89 -25.17 20.11
C ASN A 27 -31.74 -25.19 18.84
N GLY A 28 -31.16 -24.92 17.67
CA GLY A 28 -31.82 -24.86 16.37
C GLY A 28 -32.44 -23.50 16.02
N GLU A 29 -32.53 -22.56 16.97
CA GLU A 29 -32.99 -21.19 16.73
C GLU A 29 -31.86 -20.17 16.81
N HIS A 30 -30.93 -20.38 17.75
CA HIS A 30 -29.78 -19.51 17.97
C HIS A 30 -28.66 -20.25 18.70
N PHE A 31 -27.46 -19.68 18.61
CA PHE A 31 -26.33 -20.10 19.42
C PHE A 31 -26.35 -19.41 20.79
N SER A 32 -26.17 -20.20 21.84
CA SER A 32 -25.88 -19.72 23.19
C SER A 32 -24.47 -20.14 23.59
N ALA A 33 -23.71 -19.25 24.23
CA ALA A 33 -22.33 -19.52 24.60
C ALA A 33 -22.04 -19.14 26.05
N LYS A 34 -21.18 -19.92 26.71
CA LYS A 34 -20.44 -19.47 27.90
C LYS A 34 -19.15 -18.83 27.42
N ALA A 35 -18.88 -17.61 27.87
CA ALA A 35 -17.72 -16.85 27.47
C ALA A 35 -17.05 -16.21 28.68
N GLU A 36 -15.73 -16.14 28.64
CA GLU A 36 -14.88 -15.51 29.66
C GLU A 36 -14.11 -14.38 29.01
N TYR A 37 -13.93 -13.26 29.71
CA TYR A 37 -13.17 -12.15 29.17
C TYR A 37 -11.71 -12.57 28.93
N LEU A 38 -11.19 -12.13 27.79
CA LEU A 38 -9.80 -12.33 27.44
C LEU A 38 -8.99 -11.17 28.01
N ASP A 39 -8.42 -11.38 29.19
CA ASP A 39 -7.56 -10.39 29.84
C ASP A 39 -6.21 -10.31 29.12
N SER A 40 -5.69 -9.09 29.02
CA SER A 40 -4.34 -8.85 28.52
C SER A 40 -3.38 -8.80 29.72
N PRO A 41 -2.22 -9.48 29.66
CA PRO A 41 -1.24 -9.43 30.74
C PRO A 41 -0.73 -7.99 30.93
N ALA A 42 -0.36 -7.65 32.17
CA ALA A 42 0.33 -6.39 32.45
C ALA A 42 1.77 -6.46 31.92
N ILE A 43 2.24 -5.38 31.32
CA ILE A 43 3.53 -5.30 30.63
C ILE A 43 4.34 -4.12 31.18
N ASP A 44 5.66 -4.14 30.96
CA ASP A 44 6.55 -3.00 31.18
C ASP A 44 6.09 -1.79 30.32
N GLU A 45 5.70 -0.72 30.99
CA GLU A 45 5.17 0.51 30.38
C GLU A 45 6.16 1.13 29.38
N ARG A 46 7.48 0.97 29.59
CA ARG A 46 8.50 1.60 28.75
C ARG A 46 8.62 0.94 27.39
N GLU A 47 8.60 -0.39 27.34
CA GLU A 47 8.64 -1.14 26.08
C GLU A 47 7.37 -0.89 25.28
N GLN A 48 6.23 -0.85 25.96
CA GLN A 48 4.92 -0.59 25.37
C GLN A 48 4.84 0.82 24.74
N GLU A 49 5.36 1.86 25.41
CA GLU A 49 5.36 3.23 24.88
C GLU A 49 6.15 3.33 23.56
N VAL A 50 7.31 2.67 23.49
CA VAL A 50 8.15 2.64 22.27
C VAL A 50 7.39 1.94 21.13
N LEU A 51 6.74 0.82 21.42
CA LEU A 51 6.02 0.05 20.43
C LEU A 51 4.81 0.84 19.88
N VAL A 52 4.04 1.48 20.76
CA VAL A 52 2.90 2.33 20.39
C VAL A 52 3.33 3.46 19.46
N ARG A 53 4.40 4.18 19.81
CA ARG A 53 4.92 5.28 18.97
C ARG A 53 5.36 4.78 17.59
N THR A 54 6.03 3.62 17.55
CA THR A 54 6.45 3.00 16.29
C THR A 54 5.25 2.60 15.43
N ALA A 55 4.25 1.95 16.03
CA ALA A 55 3.04 1.52 15.33
C ALA A 55 2.27 2.71 14.73
N ILE A 56 2.12 3.81 15.48
CA ILE A 56 1.46 5.04 14.97
C ILE A 56 2.25 5.63 13.80
N SER A 57 3.59 5.72 13.92
CA SER A 57 4.43 6.28 12.86
C SER A 57 4.38 5.43 11.58
N GLN A 58 4.37 4.10 11.71
CA GLN A 58 4.26 3.20 10.56
C GLN A 58 2.86 3.31 9.93
N PHE A 59 1.80 3.38 10.74
CA PHE A 59 0.43 3.57 10.25
C PHE A 59 0.25 4.91 9.53
N GLU A 60 0.92 5.98 9.99
CA GLU A 60 0.99 7.25 9.27
C GLU A 60 1.61 7.10 7.88
N GLY A 61 2.73 6.37 7.78
CA GLY A 61 3.37 6.04 6.50
C GLY A 61 2.43 5.26 5.58
N TYR A 62 1.71 4.29 6.14
CA TYR A 62 0.72 3.49 5.43
C TYR A 62 -0.46 4.33 4.88
N ILE A 63 -1.08 5.19 5.68
CA ILE A 63 -2.17 6.07 5.22
C ILE A 63 -1.73 6.98 4.07
N LYS A 64 -0.50 7.53 4.13
CA LYS A 64 0.03 8.40 3.06
C LYS A 64 0.11 7.67 1.71
N LEU A 65 0.28 6.35 1.73
CA LEU A 65 0.28 5.52 0.53
C LEU A 65 -1.14 5.06 0.15
N ASN A 66 -1.96 4.68 1.13
CA ASN A 66 -3.33 4.20 0.93
C ASN A 66 -4.38 5.31 1.08
N LYS A 67 -4.70 5.98 -0.04
CA LYS A 67 -5.69 7.07 -0.11
C LYS A 67 -7.14 6.68 0.20
N LYS A 68 -7.44 5.41 0.48
CA LYS A 68 -8.80 4.96 0.85
C LYS A 68 -9.14 5.25 2.31
N ILE A 69 -8.13 5.48 3.15
CA ILE A 69 -8.32 5.76 4.57
C ILE A 69 -8.34 7.28 4.77
N PRO A 70 -9.42 7.84 5.36
CA PRO A 70 -9.48 9.26 5.65
C PRO A 70 -8.39 9.68 6.66
N PRO A 71 -7.71 10.82 6.46
CA PRO A 71 -6.65 11.28 7.36
C PRO A 71 -7.15 11.55 8.79
N GLU A 72 -8.45 11.78 8.98
CA GLU A 72 -9.07 11.97 10.29
C GLU A 72 -8.90 10.77 11.22
N VAL A 73 -8.77 9.56 10.64
CA VAL A 73 -8.51 8.32 11.40
C VAL A 73 -7.19 8.41 12.16
N LEU A 74 -6.17 9.06 11.59
CA LEU A 74 -4.87 9.23 12.24
C LEU A 74 -4.98 10.12 13.48
N THR A 75 -5.79 11.18 13.42
CA THR A 75 -6.06 12.05 14.57
C THR A 75 -6.75 11.26 15.68
N SER A 76 -7.73 10.41 15.34
CA SER A 76 -8.39 9.54 16.31
C SER A 76 -7.42 8.55 16.96
N LEU A 77 -6.54 7.92 16.19
CA LEU A 77 -5.54 6.98 16.73
C LEU A 77 -4.56 7.65 17.70
N ASN A 78 -4.08 8.86 17.40
CA ASN A 78 -3.19 9.60 18.29
C ASN A 78 -3.83 9.99 19.64
N SER A 79 -5.15 9.95 19.74
CA SER A 79 -5.89 10.22 20.98
C SER A 79 -6.16 8.98 21.83
N ILE A 80 -5.76 7.79 21.37
CA ILE A 80 -5.98 6.54 22.09
C ILE A 80 -4.78 6.26 23.01
N ASP A 81 -5.00 6.37 24.31
CA ASP A 81 -3.99 6.06 25.33
C ASP A 81 -3.86 4.55 25.59
N ASP A 82 -4.94 3.78 25.37
CA ASP A 82 -4.97 2.33 25.58
C ASP A 82 -4.35 1.58 24.39
N PRO A 83 -3.20 0.91 24.56
CA PRO A 83 -2.53 0.21 23.48
C PRO A 83 -3.35 -0.97 22.92
N ALA A 84 -4.22 -1.57 23.74
CA ALA A 84 -5.09 -2.64 23.27
C ALA A 84 -6.10 -2.11 22.26
N ARG A 85 -6.77 -1.01 22.60
CA ARG A 85 -7.70 -0.30 21.72
C ARG A 85 -7.00 0.28 20.48
N LEU A 86 -5.75 0.72 20.61
CA LEU A 86 -4.95 1.20 19.48
C LEU A 86 -4.76 0.09 18.44
N ALA A 87 -4.32 -1.09 18.89
CA ALA A 87 -4.14 -2.26 18.02
C ALA A 87 -5.45 -2.67 17.32
N ASP A 88 -6.56 -2.70 18.05
CA ASP A 88 -7.88 -3.03 17.49
C ASP A 88 -8.33 -2.01 16.43
N THR A 89 -8.05 -0.72 16.67
CA THR A 89 -8.41 0.36 15.73
C THR A 89 -7.54 0.29 14.47
N ILE A 90 -6.25 0.03 14.58
CA ILE A 90 -5.35 -0.17 13.43
C ILE A 90 -5.85 -1.36 12.59
N ALA A 91 -6.14 -2.50 13.23
CA ALA A 91 -6.62 -3.71 12.56
C ALA A 91 -7.94 -3.49 11.80
N ALA A 92 -8.85 -2.65 12.33
CA ALA A 92 -10.12 -2.33 11.70
C ALA A 92 -9.96 -1.54 10.38
N HIS A 93 -8.89 -0.74 10.26
CA HIS A 93 -8.62 0.08 9.08
C HIS A 93 -7.66 -0.58 8.06
N MET A 94 -7.10 -1.74 8.39
CA MET A 94 -6.25 -2.50 7.49
C MET A 94 -7.04 -3.51 6.63
N PRO A 95 -6.63 -3.76 5.37
CA PRO A 95 -7.24 -4.74 4.48
C PRO A 95 -6.80 -6.18 4.80
N LEU A 96 -6.95 -6.60 6.07
CA LEU A 96 -6.57 -7.92 6.54
C LEU A 96 -7.51 -9.02 6.01
N LYS A 97 -6.94 -10.20 5.70
CA LYS A 97 -7.75 -11.39 5.39
C LYS A 97 -8.46 -11.89 6.65
N LEU A 98 -9.53 -12.67 6.47
CA LEU A 98 -10.31 -13.18 7.60
C LEU A 98 -9.46 -13.96 8.61
N ALA A 99 -8.53 -14.79 8.13
CA ALA A 99 -7.62 -15.53 8.98
C ALA A 99 -6.77 -14.60 9.85
N ASP A 100 -6.17 -13.56 9.26
CA ASP A 100 -5.35 -12.58 9.99
C ASP A 100 -6.17 -11.80 11.01
N LYS A 101 -7.40 -11.41 10.65
CA LYS A 101 -8.33 -10.74 11.59
C LYS A 101 -8.62 -11.61 12.80
N GLN A 102 -8.82 -12.92 12.59
CA GLN A 102 -9.05 -13.86 13.68
C GLN A 102 -7.79 -14.04 14.53
N SER A 103 -6.61 -14.16 13.92
CA SER A 103 -5.33 -14.23 14.65
C SER A 103 -5.11 -13.01 15.55
N VAL A 104 -5.37 -11.80 15.04
CA VAL A 104 -5.29 -10.55 15.82
C VAL A 104 -6.30 -10.54 16.97
N LEU A 105 -7.50 -11.10 16.78
CA LEU A 105 -8.52 -11.20 17.82
C LEU A 105 -8.10 -12.14 18.96
N GLU A 106 -7.40 -13.22 18.62
CA GLU A 106 -6.98 -14.27 19.55
C GLU A 106 -5.70 -13.94 20.35
N MET A 107 -4.85 -13.05 19.83
CA MET A 107 -3.64 -12.59 20.53
C MET A 107 -4.00 -11.81 21.80
N SER A 108 -3.85 -12.44 22.96
CA SER A 108 -4.08 -11.79 24.26
C SER A 108 -2.99 -10.77 24.60
N ASP A 109 -1.77 -11.00 24.15
CA ASP A 109 -0.65 -10.08 24.35
C ASP A 109 -0.77 -8.89 23.36
N VAL A 110 -0.77 -7.68 23.91
CA VAL A 110 -0.93 -6.46 23.13
C VAL A 110 0.33 -6.14 22.33
N ASN A 111 1.51 -6.47 22.84
CA ASN A 111 2.77 -6.22 22.15
C ASN A 111 2.92 -7.14 20.95
N GLU A 112 2.72 -8.45 21.16
CA GLU A 112 2.75 -9.44 20.07
C GLU A 112 1.77 -9.03 18.95
N ARG A 113 0.60 -8.54 19.33
CA ARG A 113 -0.42 -8.08 18.40
C ARG A 113 -0.02 -6.82 17.64
N LEU A 114 0.57 -5.83 18.31
CA LEU A 114 1.09 -4.63 17.66
C LEU A 114 2.22 -4.98 16.70
N GLU A 115 3.16 -5.83 17.10
CA GLU A 115 4.25 -6.32 16.24
C GLU A 115 3.72 -7.05 15.01
N TYR A 116 2.71 -7.92 15.19
CA TYR A 116 2.05 -8.61 14.08
C TYR A 116 1.42 -7.61 13.10
N LEU A 117 0.66 -6.62 13.60
CA LEU A 117 0.07 -5.59 12.77
C LEU A 117 1.13 -4.74 12.06
N MET A 118 2.24 -4.43 12.72
CA MET A 118 3.36 -3.71 12.15
C MET A 118 4.02 -4.48 11.00
N ALA A 119 4.22 -5.78 11.15
CA ALA A 119 4.74 -6.62 10.08
C ALA A 119 3.79 -6.67 8.87
N MET A 120 2.48 -6.76 9.12
CA MET A 120 1.45 -6.72 8.07
C MET A 120 1.39 -5.36 7.37
N MET A 121 1.55 -4.26 8.11
CA MET A 121 1.63 -2.92 7.55
C MET A 121 2.85 -2.76 6.64
N GLU A 122 4.02 -3.26 7.07
CA GLU A 122 5.25 -3.19 6.27
C GLU A 122 5.08 -3.91 4.94
N SER A 123 4.57 -5.15 4.96
CA SER A 123 4.31 -5.92 3.75
C SER A 123 3.38 -5.20 2.78
N GLU A 124 2.39 -4.46 3.30
CA GLU A 124 1.43 -3.75 2.47
C GLU A 124 1.97 -2.42 1.95
N ILE A 125 2.79 -1.73 2.74
CA ILE A 125 3.57 -0.57 2.30
C ILE A 125 4.47 -0.97 1.13
N ASP A 126 5.22 -2.07 1.25
CA ASP A 126 6.10 -2.58 0.19
C ASP A 126 5.34 -2.86 -1.10
N LEU A 127 4.19 -3.54 -0.99
CA LEU A 127 3.33 -3.83 -2.14
C LEU A 127 2.85 -2.54 -2.83
N LEU A 128 2.35 -1.57 -2.05
CA LEU A 128 1.87 -0.28 -2.58
C LEU A 128 2.99 0.55 -3.22
N GLN A 129 4.22 0.48 -2.68
CA GLN A 129 5.38 1.15 -3.27
C GLN A 129 5.76 0.54 -4.61
N VAL A 130 5.80 -0.80 -4.70
CA VAL A 130 6.08 -1.50 -5.96
C VAL A 130 5.04 -1.15 -7.03
N GLU A 131 3.75 -1.13 -6.69
CA GLU A 131 2.70 -0.72 -7.63
C GLU A 131 2.88 0.72 -8.13
N LYS A 132 3.24 1.65 -7.23
CA LYS A 132 3.53 3.05 -7.61
C LYS A 132 4.67 3.16 -8.60
N THR A 133 5.76 2.41 -8.43
CA THR A 133 6.91 2.44 -9.34
C THR A 133 6.54 1.99 -10.75
N HIS A 134 5.61 1.05 -10.90
CA HIS A 134 5.14 0.59 -12.22
C HIS A 134 4.12 1.53 -12.86
N SER A 135 3.46 2.38 -12.08
CA SER A 135 2.42 3.31 -12.53
C SER A 135 2.95 4.67 -13.02
N GLN A 136 4.24 4.99 -12.83
CA GLN A 136 4.82 6.15 -13.50
C GLN A 136 4.93 5.85 -15.00
N PRO A 137 4.32 6.67 -15.88
CA PRO A 137 4.63 6.59 -17.29
C PRO A 137 6.14 6.74 -17.40
N ARG A 138 6.81 5.78 -18.04
CA ARG A 138 8.07 6.10 -18.69
C ARG A 138 7.70 7.22 -19.66
N GLU A 139 7.91 8.46 -19.23
CA GLU A 139 7.95 9.63 -20.09
C GLU A 139 9.10 9.30 -21.04
N LYS A 140 8.74 8.61 -22.12
CA LYS A 140 9.66 8.31 -23.19
C LYS A 140 10.09 9.68 -23.64
N ALA A 141 11.37 9.97 -23.43
CA ALA A 141 12.06 11.09 -24.01
C ALA A 141 11.60 11.20 -25.47
N ASP A 142 10.73 12.17 -25.73
CA ASP A 142 10.43 12.57 -27.09
C ASP A 142 11.76 12.99 -27.70
N GLY A 143 12.11 12.33 -28.80
CA GLY A 143 13.44 12.36 -29.37
C GLY A 143 13.81 13.74 -29.91
N GLU A 144 14.33 14.61 -29.05
CA GLU A 144 15.24 15.65 -29.51
C GLU A 144 16.58 14.98 -29.80
N ILE A 145 16.78 14.66 -31.08
CA ILE A 145 18.11 14.36 -31.61
C ILE A 145 18.99 15.56 -31.24
N PRO A 146 20.07 15.38 -30.45
CA PRO A 146 20.93 16.50 -30.06
C PRO A 146 21.38 17.24 -31.33
N ALA A 147 21.30 18.57 -31.34
CA ALA A 147 21.62 19.40 -32.51
C ALA A 147 22.99 19.08 -33.14
N ARG A 148 23.91 18.50 -32.35
CA ARG A 148 25.21 18.00 -32.79
C ARG A 148 25.14 16.85 -33.82
N VAL A 149 24.16 15.97 -33.72
CA VAL A 149 23.97 14.84 -34.66
C VAL A 149 23.38 15.31 -35.99
N LEU A 150 22.66 16.42 -36.01
CA LEU A 150 22.15 17.03 -37.25
C LEU A 150 23.27 17.76 -38.02
N SER A 151 24.22 18.39 -37.34
CA SER A 151 25.37 19.03 -38.01
C SER A 151 26.32 18.04 -38.68
N GLU A 152 26.49 16.84 -38.10
CA GLU A 152 27.37 15.80 -38.68
C GLU A 152 26.77 15.21 -39.97
N ARG A 153 25.46 14.93 -39.99
CA ARG A 153 24.75 14.43 -41.17
C ARG A 153 24.66 15.43 -42.32
N ALA A 154 24.59 16.73 -42.01
CA ALA A 154 24.61 17.77 -43.04
C ALA A 154 25.98 17.88 -43.73
N ASN A 155 27.07 17.70 -42.97
CA ASN A 155 28.43 17.81 -43.51
C ASN A 155 28.82 16.58 -44.34
N GLU A 156 28.34 15.39 -43.96
CA GLU A 156 28.60 14.14 -44.69
C GLU A 156 27.89 14.11 -46.05
N SER A 157 26.65 14.65 -46.11
CA SER A 157 25.85 14.74 -47.34
C SER A 157 26.44 15.70 -48.39
N ASP A 158 27.11 16.77 -47.97
CA ASP A 158 27.75 17.73 -48.88
C ASP A 158 29.09 17.19 -49.41
N SER A 159 29.79 16.39 -48.60
CA SER A 159 31.00 15.68 -49.04
C SER A 159 30.68 14.64 -50.13
N GLU A 160 29.57 13.91 -50.04
CA GLU A 160 29.19 12.93 -51.08
C GLU A 160 28.70 13.57 -52.39
N ARG A 161 28.07 14.76 -52.32
CA ARG A 161 27.66 15.52 -53.51
C ARG A 161 28.86 16.04 -54.31
N THR A 162 29.86 16.59 -53.63
CA THR A 162 31.07 17.11 -54.29
C THR A 162 31.89 16.00 -54.96
N TRP A 163 31.90 14.77 -54.41
CA TRP A 163 32.52 13.60 -55.03
C TRP A 163 31.75 13.04 -56.24
N ARG A 164 30.41 13.17 -56.29
CA ARG A 164 29.60 12.70 -57.42
C ARG A 164 29.67 13.62 -58.65
N ASP A 165 29.75 14.94 -58.44
CA ASP A 165 29.84 15.89 -59.57
C ASP A 165 31.23 15.91 -60.21
N GLY A 166 32.31 15.71 -59.44
CA GLY A 166 33.67 15.59 -59.97
C GLY A 166 33.85 14.41 -60.94
N ARG A 167 33.12 13.30 -60.74
CA ARG A 167 33.19 12.12 -61.62
C ARG A 167 32.36 12.23 -62.91
N ARG A 168 31.38 13.13 -63.00
CA ARG A 168 30.66 13.40 -64.25
C ARG A 168 31.44 14.35 -65.18
N ALA A 169 32.24 15.26 -64.63
CA ALA A 169 33.06 16.18 -65.44
C ALA A 169 34.28 15.50 -66.09
N GLY A 170 34.79 14.39 -65.53
CA GLY A 170 35.96 13.67 -66.06
C GLY A 170 35.68 12.71 -67.23
N ARG A 171 34.42 12.30 -67.46
CA ARG A 171 34.09 11.22 -68.42
C ARG A 171 33.68 11.69 -69.82
N LYS A 172 33.62 13.01 -70.08
CA LYS A 172 33.30 13.57 -71.41
C LYS A 172 34.52 13.98 -72.26
N ARG A 173 35.76 13.70 -71.83
CA ARG A 173 36.99 14.09 -72.55
C ARG A 173 37.78 12.93 -73.20
N SER A 174 37.18 11.76 -73.38
CA SER A 174 37.90 10.59 -73.97
C SER A 174 37.08 9.82 -75.00
N ALA A 175 36.18 10.49 -75.72
CA ALA A 175 35.46 9.91 -76.85
C ALA A 175 35.59 10.79 -78.11
N GLU A 176 36.82 11.18 -78.43
CA GLU A 176 37.24 11.63 -79.76
C GLU A 176 38.64 11.05 -79.98
N ALA A 177 38.68 9.84 -80.55
CA ALA A 177 39.82 9.20 -81.19
C ALA A 177 39.30 8.06 -82.06
#